data_AF-A0A0A8EXL5-F1
#
_entry.id   AF-A0A0A8EXL5-F1
#
_cell.length_a   1.000
_cell.length_b   1.000
_cell.length_c   1.000
_cell.angle_alpha   90.00
_cell.angle_beta   90.00
_cell.angle_gamma   90.00
#
_symmetry.space_group_name_H-M   'P 1'
#
loop_
_entity.id
_entity.type
_entity.pdbx_description
1 polymer ?
#
loop_
_entity_poly.entity_id
_entity_poly.type
_entity_poly.pdbx_seq_one_letter_code
_entity_poly.pdbx_strand_id
1 'polypeptide(L)' 'MGSEWGRGRLVDDGNTVIVVEHHQAVMAHADRITDLGPGAGDDGGRVVFTGTPRGLVENGTSPTARHLREYLGATPGH' A
#
# COMPACT_ATOMS: atom_id res chain seq x y z
N MET A 1 -14.23 24.18 -2.74
CA MET A 1 -13.06 24.11 -1.83
C MET A 1 -12.69 22.65 -1.65
N GLY A 2 -11.88 22.10 -2.54
CA GLY A 2 -11.36 20.74 -2.45
C GLY A 2 -9.86 20.84 -2.24
N SER A 3 -9.36 20.43 -1.08
CA SER A 3 -7.95 20.45 -0.75
C SER A 3 -7.23 19.33 -1.51
N GLU A 4 -6.53 19.70 -2.56
CA GLU A 4 -5.47 18.88 -3.14
C GLU A 4 -4.33 18.76 -2.12
N TRP A 5 -4.22 17.59 -1.50
CA TRP A 5 -3.03 17.22 -0.74
C TRP A 5 -1.93 16.95 -1.78
N GLY A 6 -1.02 17.91 -1.93
CA GLY A 6 0.08 17.85 -2.90
C GLY A 6 0.91 16.59 -2.70
N ARG A 7 1.14 15.88 -3.82
CA ARG A 7 2.12 14.79 -3.89
C ARG A 7 3.48 15.33 -3.41
N GLY A 8 4.29 14.48 -2.76
CA GLY A 8 5.55 14.94 -2.19
C GLY A 8 6.45 15.53 -3.29
N ARG A 9 7.11 16.68 -3.01
CA ARG A 9 7.84 17.48 -4.00
C ARG A 9 8.82 16.70 -4.92
N LEU A 10 9.34 15.56 -4.47
CA LEU A 10 10.24 14.74 -5.29
C LEU A 10 9.52 14.04 -6.45
N VAL A 11 8.25 13.66 -6.26
CA VAL A 11 7.43 13.00 -7.29
C VAL A 11 6.97 14.00 -8.35
N ASP A 12 6.74 15.26 -7.95
CA ASP A 12 6.30 16.34 -8.84
C ASP A 12 7.36 16.72 -9.89
N ASP A 13 8.64 16.50 -9.60
CA ASP A 13 9.76 16.69 -10.54
C ASP A 13 9.93 15.51 -11.54
N GLY A 14 8.99 14.56 -11.55
CA GLY A 14 9.01 13.38 -12.44
C GLY A 14 9.88 12.22 -11.94
N ASN A 15 10.37 12.28 -10.70
CA ASN A 15 11.15 11.18 -10.12
C ASN A 15 10.26 10.07 -9.59
N THR A 16 10.76 8.83 -9.63
CA THR A 16 10.13 7.69 -8.95
C THR A 16 10.77 7.50 -7.58
N VAL A 17 9.95 7.48 -6.53
CA VAL A 17 10.41 7.20 -5.16
C VAL A 17 9.97 5.79 -4.77
N ILE A 18 10.93 4.97 -4.35
CA ILE A 18 10.67 3.63 -3.80
C ILE A 18 10.99 3.66 -2.31
N VAL A 19 10.04 3.21 -1.49
CA VAL A 19 10.17 3.16 -0.02
C VAL A 19 9.76 1.79 0.47
N VAL A 20 10.47 1.27 1.47
CA VAL A 20 10.06 0.09 2.25
C VAL A 20 9.47 0.59 3.55
N GLU A 21 8.18 0.33 3.80
CA GLU A 21 7.45 0.94 4.91
C GLU A 21 6.38 0.00 5.50
N HIS A 22 6.07 0.21 6.77
CA HIS A 22 5.02 -0.52 7.51
C HIS A 22 3.94 0.40 8.07
N HIS A 23 4.14 1.73 8.07
CA HIS A 23 3.13 2.72 8.45
C HIS A 23 2.01 2.82 7.41
N GLN A 24 0.77 2.57 7.85
CA GLN A 24 -0.42 2.51 7.01
C GLN A 24 -0.76 3.85 6.35
N ALA A 25 -0.46 4.97 7.02
CA ALA A 25 -0.65 6.30 6.46
C ALA A 25 0.17 6.51 5.17
N VAL A 26 1.42 6.04 5.13
CA VAL A 26 2.27 6.15 3.94
C VAL A 26 1.74 5.25 2.82
N MET A 27 1.38 4.01 3.17
CA MET A 27 0.83 3.05 2.21
C MET A 27 -0.49 3.53 1.59
N ALA A 28 -1.36 4.19 2.36
CA ALA A 28 -2.65 4.71 1.89
C ALA A 28 -2.51 5.83 0.85
N HIS A 29 -1.40 6.58 0.87
CA HIS A 29 -1.12 7.67 -0.08
C HIS A 29 -0.25 7.25 -1.26
N ALA A 30 0.24 6.00 -1.29
CA ALA A 30 1.07 5.51 -2.38
C ALA A 30 0.27 5.30 -3.67
N ASP A 31 0.87 5.60 -4.82
CA ASP A 31 0.25 5.28 -6.12
C ASP A 31 0.25 3.77 -6.39
N ARG A 32 1.32 3.08 -5.95
CA ARG A 32 1.49 1.63 -6.10
C ARG A 32 2.06 0.98 -4.84
N ILE A 33 1.63 -0.24 -4.57
CA ILE A 33 2.15 -1.10 -3.50
C ILE A 33 2.65 -2.41 -4.13
N THR A 34 3.83 -2.84 -3.70
CA THR A 34 4.34 -4.21 -3.87
C THR A 34 4.42 -4.84 -2.49
N ASP A 35 3.67 -5.90 -2.25
CA ASP A 35 3.60 -6.56 -0.96
C ASP A 35 4.37 -7.87 -0.99
N LEU A 36 5.13 -8.14 0.07
CA LEU A 36 6.02 -9.29 0.18
C LEU A 36 5.57 -10.23 1.30
N GLY A 37 5.64 -11.53 1.06
CA GLY A 37 5.22 -12.52 2.05
C GLY A 37 5.33 -13.96 1.53
N PRO A 38 4.49 -14.90 2.02
CA PRO A 38 3.41 -14.71 3.00
C PRO A 38 3.86 -14.47 4.45
N GLY A 39 5.11 -14.82 4.80
CA GLY A 39 5.73 -14.59 6.11
C GLY A 39 7.04 -13.82 6.00
N ALA A 40 7.84 -13.86 7.06
CA ALA A 40 9.19 -13.31 7.10
C ALA A 40 10.24 -14.45 7.09
N GLY A 41 11.50 -14.14 6.78
CA GLY A 41 12.55 -15.15 6.72
C GLY A 41 12.30 -16.17 5.60
N ASP A 42 12.43 -17.46 5.92
CA ASP A 42 12.28 -18.57 4.98
C ASP A 42 10.86 -18.67 4.38
N ASP A 43 9.85 -18.18 5.11
CA ASP A 43 8.45 -18.14 4.66
C ASP A 43 8.13 -16.87 3.85
N GLY A 44 9.12 -16.00 3.61
CA GLY A 44 8.98 -14.73 2.90
C GLY A 44 9.57 -14.72 1.49
N GLY A 45 9.89 -13.51 1.01
CA GLY A 45 10.66 -13.30 -0.22
C GLY A 45 9.85 -13.42 -1.52
N ARG A 46 8.52 -13.60 -1.45
CA ARG A 46 7.66 -13.66 -2.63
C ARG A 46 6.83 -12.40 -2.74
N VAL A 47 6.68 -11.89 -3.96
CA VAL A 47 5.69 -10.86 -4.27
C VAL A 47 4.30 -11.52 -4.20
N VAL A 48 3.52 -11.14 -3.20
CA VAL A 48 2.16 -11.66 -2.99
C VAL A 48 1.09 -10.72 -3.54
N PHE A 49 1.43 -9.45 -3.78
CA PHE A 49 0.55 -8.48 -4.45
C PHE A 49 1.36 -7.38 -5.15
N THR A 50 0.83 -6.88 -6.27
CA THR A 50 1.31 -5.65 -6.91
C THR A 50 0.14 -4.90 -7.52
N GLY A 51 -0.05 -3.63 -7.15
CA GLY A 51 -1.21 -2.86 -7.60
C GLY A 51 -1.38 -1.55 -6.84
N THR A 52 -2.59 -1.01 -6.85
CA THR A 52 -2.94 0.21 -6.08
C THR A 52 -3.29 -0.14 -4.63
N PRO A 53 -3.26 0.82 -3.69
CA PRO A 53 -3.72 0.59 -2.32
C PRO A 53 -5.17 0.09 -2.26
N ARG A 54 -6.06 0.64 -3.09
CA ARG A 54 -7.44 0.16 -3.22
C ARG A 54 -7.50 -1.31 -3.66
N GLY A 55 -6.69 -1.68 -4.65
CA GLY A 55 -6.62 -3.07 -5.11
C GLY A 55 -6.14 -4.04 -4.02
N LEU A 56 -5.20 -3.60 -3.16
CA LEU A 56 -4.71 -4.37 -2.03
C LEU A 56 -5.79 -4.54 -0.96
N VAL A 57 -6.55 -3.48 -0.69
CA VAL A 57 -7.69 -3.50 0.24
C VAL A 57 -8.76 -4.48 -0.22
N GLU A 58 -9.13 -4.44 -1.51
CA GLU A 58 -10.21 -5.26 -2.07
C GLU A 58 -9.82 -6.74 -2.21
N ASN A 59 -8.62 -7.03 -2.72
CA ASN A 59 -8.26 -8.38 -3.18
C ASN A 59 -7.08 -9.00 -2.41
N GLY A 60 -6.37 -8.21 -1.60
CA GLY A 60 -5.21 -8.68 -0.87
C GLY A 60 -5.59 -9.59 0.28
N THR A 61 -4.85 -10.67 0.46
CA THR A 61 -5.05 -11.67 1.54
C THR A 61 -3.96 -11.63 2.61
N SER A 62 -2.95 -10.78 2.44
CA SER A 62 -1.80 -10.68 3.34
C SER A 62 -2.13 -9.98 4.66
N PRO A 63 -1.25 -10.10 5.68
CA PRO A 63 -1.35 -9.25 6.86
C PRO A 63 -1.35 -7.77 6.51
N THR A 64 -0.55 -7.30 5.56
CA THR A 64 -0.52 -5.90 5.10
C THR A 64 -1.90 -5.43 4.65
N ALA A 65 -2.59 -6.23 3.82
CA ALA A 65 -3.93 -5.92 3.35
C ALA A 65 -4.95 -5.81 4.50
N ARG A 66 -4.86 -6.69 5.51
CA ARG A 66 -5.71 -6.65 6.69
C ARG A 66 -5.53 -5.35 7.49
N HIS A 67 -4.29 -5.00 7.83
CA HIS A 67 -4.04 -3.81 8.64
C HIS A 67 -4.36 -2.51 7.88
N LEU A 68 -4.15 -2.48 6.55
CA LEU A 68 -4.54 -1.34 5.73
C LEU A 68 -6.07 -1.18 5.68
N ARG A 69 -6.82 -2.28 5.59
CA ARG A 69 -8.29 -2.28 5.71
C ARG A 69 -8.76 -1.71 7.04
N GLU A 70 -8.18 -2.19 8.14
CA GLU A 70 -8.50 -1.72 9.50
C GLU A 70 -8.21 -0.23 9.65
N TYR A 71 -7.05 0.23 9.18
CA TYR A 71 -6.66 1.64 9.24
C TYR A 71 -7.61 2.56 8.45
N LEU A 72 -8.10 2.11 7.29
CA LEU A 72 -9.02 2.87 6.45
C LEU A 72 -10.50 2.74 6.87
N GLY A 73 -10.81 1.86 7.82
CA GLY A 73 -12.21 1.51 8.16
C GLY A 73 -12.96 0.85 7.00
N ALA A 74 -12.27 0.14 6.12
CA ALA A 74 -12.83 -0.46 4.91
C ALA A 74 -13.19 -1.94 5.10
N THR A 75 -14.41 -2.33 4.70
CA THR A 75 -14.85 -3.73 4.62
C THR A 75 -14.58 -4.28 3.21
N PRO A 76 -14.12 -5.53 3.03
CA PRO A 76 -13.99 -6.12 1.70
C PRO A 76 -15.31 -6.06 0.93
N GLY A 77 -15.25 -5.69 -0.35
CA GLY A 77 -16.41 -5.73 -1.24
C GLY A 77 -16.92 -7.16 -1.38
N HIS A 78 -18.25 -7.34 -1.27
CA HIS A 78 -18.94 -8.61 -1.54
C HIS A 78 -19.00 -8.87 -3.06
#